data_AF-A0A4S8RQL1-F1
#
_entry.id   AF-A0A4S8RQL1-F1
#
_cell.length_a   1.000
_cell.length_b   1.000
_cell.length_c   1.000
_cell.angle_alpha   90.00
_cell.angle_beta   90.00
_cell.angle_gamma   90.00
#
_symmetry.space_group_name_H-M   'P 1'
#
loop_
_entity.id
_entity.type
_entity.pdbx_description
1 polymer ?
#
loop_
_entity_poly.entity_id
_entity_poly.type
_entity_poly.pdbx_seq_one_letter_code
_entity_poly.pdbx_strand_id
1 'polypeptide(L)'
;MKKILALGILGLMGLGFTEFVEYPIDGYERTGIKRLKRLEMIKNGELKETSSPLPEGAKKSWNDIQLNLLSRKADSVGSFFVVDESFQKDIGALFRGLDKSYSLTILDISDPDSIRYAERNKALGYQPGSVGKLAVLVALFEQLDKIYPDSFEMRTQLLKNKVVKAGVWGLTDEHTVPIFNIEKNTLVKRQVIASDVFSLYEWADHMLSVSNNGAASIVWREALLMAAFGQKYPELTEEEAMAYFKETPKKELTDLANDVVNLPLRSLGITTDEWRLGSFFTSGANTYVGDKGGSIGTPYGLMKFLVQLEQGKVIDEASSLEMKRLMYMTDRRIRYAQSPSLKEAAVYFKSGSLYKCDRSKGEECGKYMGNVQNFMNSVIIVEHPDNCRYMVVLMTNVLRKNSASDHMYLASAIDKIVRKG
;
A
#
# COMPACT_ATOMS: atom_id res chain seq x y z
N MET A 1 -27.98 -63.56 -37.55
CA MET A 1 -28.51 -63.55 -36.16
C MET A 1 -28.00 -62.26 -35.50
N LYS A 2 -28.86 -61.36 -35.00
CA LYS A 2 -29.40 -61.31 -33.62
C LYS A 2 -28.29 -61.40 -32.54
N LYS A 3 -28.21 -60.56 -31.49
CA LYS A 3 -28.83 -59.25 -31.12
C LYS A 3 -28.24 -58.84 -29.73
N ILE A 4 -28.08 -57.54 -29.43
CA ILE A 4 -28.24 -56.90 -28.08
C ILE A 4 -27.22 -57.29 -26.96
N LEU A 5 -26.29 -56.42 -26.53
CA LEU A 5 -26.38 -55.30 -25.55
C LEU A 5 -26.35 -55.69 -24.05
N ALA A 6 -25.31 -55.24 -23.32
CA ALA A 6 -25.34 -54.67 -21.95
C ALA A 6 -23.91 -54.19 -21.58
N LEU A 7 -23.56 -52.90 -21.72
CA LEU A 7 -23.72 -51.78 -20.75
C LEU A 7 -22.90 -51.89 -19.46
N GLY A 8 -21.96 -50.95 -19.30
CA GLY A 8 -21.14 -50.72 -18.10
C GLY A 8 -20.27 -49.48 -18.29
N ILE A 9 -20.83 -48.31 -17.99
CA ILE A 9 -20.14 -47.01 -18.13
C ILE A 9 -19.17 -46.82 -16.97
N LEU A 10 -17.92 -46.44 -17.26
CA LEU A 10 -17.13 -45.61 -16.37
C LEU A 10 -16.12 -44.78 -17.16
N GLY A 11 -16.36 -43.47 -17.22
CA GLY A 11 -15.38 -42.49 -17.67
C GLY A 11 -14.74 -41.82 -16.46
N LEU A 12 -13.44 -41.56 -16.55
CA LEU A 12 -12.65 -40.60 -15.77
C LEU A 12 -11.39 -40.37 -16.62
N MET A 13 -11.29 -39.26 -17.35
CA MET A 13 -10.86 -37.94 -16.84
C MET A 13 -9.64 -38.06 -15.93
N GLY A 14 -8.51 -37.60 -16.46
CA GLY A 14 -7.19 -37.64 -15.84
C GLY A 14 -6.11 -37.06 -16.76
N LEU A 15 -6.45 -36.02 -17.54
CA LEU A 15 -5.42 -35.15 -18.12
C LEU A 15 -4.64 -34.57 -16.94
N GLY A 16 -3.31 -34.74 -16.94
CA GLY A 16 -2.47 -34.22 -15.87
C GLY A 16 -2.64 -32.71 -15.76
N PHE A 17 -3.02 -32.22 -14.58
CA PHE A 17 -3.19 -30.79 -14.32
C PHE A 17 -1.87 -30.05 -14.53
N THR A 18 -1.75 -29.32 -15.64
CA THR A 18 -0.74 -28.29 -15.84
C THR A 18 -1.40 -26.92 -15.82
N GLU A 19 -1.78 -26.44 -14.64
CA GLU A 19 -2.25 -25.06 -14.44
C GLU A 19 -1.53 -24.43 -13.24
N PHE A 20 -0.30 -23.96 -13.49
CA PHE A 20 0.36 -22.98 -12.63
C PHE A 20 -0.26 -21.60 -12.88
N VAL A 21 -1.31 -21.25 -12.15
CA VAL A 21 -1.96 -19.94 -12.27
C VAL A 21 -1.43 -19.02 -11.18
N GLU A 22 -0.70 -17.97 -11.57
CA GLU A 22 -0.24 -16.93 -10.66
C GLU A 22 -0.72 -15.52 -11.15
N TYR A 23 -1.68 -14.91 -10.42
CA TYR A 23 -1.95 -13.46 -10.13
C TYR A 23 -1.05 -12.58 -9.19
N PRO A 24 0.29 -12.64 -9.23
CA PRO A 24 1.23 -11.56 -8.87
C PRO A 24 1.65 -10.77 -10.13
N ILE A 25 1.74 -11.54 -11.22
CA ILE A 25 2.16 -11.35 -12.58
C ILE A 25 0.97 -11.35 -13.61
N ASP A 26 0.14 -12.41 -13.76
CA ASP A 26 -0.87 -12.63 -14.86
C ASP A 26 -2.13 -11.72 -15.04
N GLY A 27 -2.37 -10.70 -14.21
CA GLY A 27 -3.61 -9.89 -14.24
C GLY A 27 -3.45 -8.43 -14.65
N TYR A 28 -2.50 -8.14 -15.55
CA TYR A 28 -2.65 -7.02 -16.47
C TYR A 28 -4.06 -6.95 -17.07
N GLU A 29 -4.66 -8.10 -17.40
CA GLU A 29 -6.02 -8.19 -17.94
C GLU A 29 -7.08 -7.54 -17.04
N ARG A 30 -6.90 -7.60 -15.70
CA ARG A 30 -7.84 -7.01 -14.73
C ARG A 30 -7.62 -5.52 -14.54
N THR A 31 -6.36 -5.10 -14.46
CA THR A 31 -5.99 -3.74 -13.99
C THR A 31 -5.59 -2.77 -15.11
N GLY A 32 -5.20 -3.29 -16.28
CA GLY A 32 -4.58 -2.50 -17.36
C GLY A 32 -3.16 -2.00 -17.06
N ILE A 33 -2.57 -2.35 -15.91
CA ILE A 33 -1.26 -1.82 -15.48
C ILE A 33 -0.15 -2.43 -16.33
N LYS A 34 0.33 -1.68 -17.32
CA LYS A 34 1.22 -2.19 -18.39
C LYS A 34 2.52 -2.81 -17.87
N ARG A 35 3.09 -2.30 -16.76
CA ARG A 35 4.32 -2.87 -16.17
C ARG A 35 4.13 -4.31 -15.66
N LEU A 36 2.89 -4.71 -15.35
CA LEU A 36 2.59 -6.07 -14.89
C LEU A 36 2.58 -7.02 -16.10
N LYS A 37 2.09 -6.58 -17.27
CA LYS A 37 2.25 -7.32 -18.54
C LYS A 37 3.71 -7.65 -18.83
N ARG A 38 4.63 -6.70 -18.58
CA ARG A 38 6.09 -6.99 -18.69
C ARG A 38 6.53 -8.14 -17.78
N LEU A 39 6.01 -8.23 -16.56
CA LEU A 39 6.33 -9.34 -15.65
C LEU A 39 5.76 -10.67 -16.17
N GLU A 40 4.58 -10.66 -16.79
CA GLU A 40 3.96 -11.85 -17.42
C GLU A 40 4.85 -12.38 -18.52
N MET A 41 5.23 -11.49 -19.43
CA MET A 41 6.08 -11.83 -20.55
C MET A 41 7.46 -12.33 -20.07
N ILE A 42 7.98 -11.83 -18.95
CA ILE A 42 9.21 -12.37 -18.34
C ILE A 42 9.00 -13.77 -17.79
N LYS A 43 7.93 -14.00 -17.02
CA LYS A 43 7.58 -15.30 -16.44
C LYS A 43 7.35 -16.36 -17.52
N ASN A 44 6.69 -16.00 -18.61
CA ASN A 44 6.39 -16.86 -19.75
C ASN A 44 7.62 -17.11 -20.66
N GLY A 45 8.74 -16.43 -20.42
CA GLY A 45 9.94 -16.51 -21.26
C GLY A 45 9.88 -15.70 -22.56
N GLU A 46 8.80 -14.95 -22.80
CA GLU A 46 8.61 -14.06 -23.95
C GLU A 46 9.58 -12.86 -23.92
N LEU A 47 9.95 -12.40 -22.71
CA LEU A 47 10.97 -11.36 -22.49
C LEU A 47 12.07 -11.86 -21.57
N LYS A 48 13.32 -11.60 -21.95
CA LYS A 48 14.46 -11.87 -21.08
C LYS A 48 14.48 -10.92 -19.89
N GLU A 49 14.60 -11.45 -18.68
CA GLU A 49 14.82 -10.63 -17.50
C GLU A 49 16.22 -9.96 -17.56
N THR A 50 16.24 -8.63 -17.40
CA THR A 50 17.46 -7.80 -17.40
C THR A 50 17.79 -7.24 -16.02
N SER A 51 17.04 -7.65 -14.99
CA SER A 51 17.13 -7.23 -13.60
C SER A 51 17.41 -8.43 -12.69
N SER A 52 17.65 -8.20 -11.40
CA SER A 52 17.58 -9.28 -10.41
C SER A 52 16.17 -9.89 -10.40
N PRO A 53 16.04 -11.23 -10.31
CA PRO A 53 14.74 -11.89 -10.30
C PRO A 53 13.88 -11.46 -9.11
N LEU A 54 12.56 -11.45 -9.33
CA LEU A 54 11.60 -11.30 -8.24
C LEU A 54 11.84 -12.40 -7.17
N PRO A 55 11.87 -12.04 -5.87
CA PRO A 55 11.96 -13.04 -4.81
C PRO A 55 10.72 -13.95 -4.86
N GLU A 56 10.83 -15.20 -4.39
CA GLU A 56 9.74 -16.19 -4.49
C GLU A 56 8.42 -15.68 -3.89
N GLY A 57 8.48 -15.03 -2.74
CA GLY A 57 7.30 -14.41 -2.13
C GLY A 57 6.73 -13.20 -2.88
N ALA A 58 7.34 -12.74 -3.97
CA ALA A 58 6.78 -11.76 -4.92
C ALA A 58 6.09 -12.44 -6.13
N LYS A 59 5.81 -13.75 -6.04
CA LYS A 59 5.11 -14.58 -7.05
C LYS A 59 3.80 -15.23 -6.55
N LYS A 60 3.06 -14.62 -5.61
CA LYS A 60 1.72 -15.10 -5.17
C LYS A 60 0.60 -14.78 -6.14
N SER A 61 -0.28 -15.74 -6.43
CA SER A 61 -1.50 -15.48 -7.21
C SER A 61 -2.47 -14.46 -6.59
N TRP A 62 -3.39 -13.97 -7.41
CA TRP A 62 -4.43 -12.98 -7.12
C TRP A 62 -5.54 -13.63 -6.30
N ASN A 63 -5.66 -14.94 -6.49
CA ASN A 63 -6.47 -15.86 -5.72
C ASN A 63 -5.70 -16.37 -4.47
N ASP A 64 -4.36 -16.26 -4.44
CA ASP A 64 -3.49 -16.58 -3.28
C ASP A 64 -3.34 -15.40 -2.30
N ILE A 65 -3.59 -14.18 -2.79
CA ILE A 65 -3.77 -12.99 -1.96
C ILE A 65 -5.21 -13.03 -1.44
N GLN A 66 -5.34 -13.15 -0.12
CA GLN A 66 -6.60 -13.31 0.60
C GLN A 66 -6.58 -12.43 1.86
N LEU A 67 -7.73 -12.28 2.53
CA LEU A 67 -7.84 -11.55 3.79
C LEU A 67 -7.86 -12.54 4.96
N ASN A 68 -6.98 -12.37 5.95
CA ASN A 68 -6.71 -13.40 6.97
C ASN A 68 -7.62 -13.32 8.22
N LEU A 69 -8.34 -12.22 8.42
CA LEU A 69 -9.16 -11.99 9.61
C LEU A 69 -10.67 -11.95 9.30
N LEU A 70 -11.10 -12.55 8.19
CA LEU A 70 -12.52 -12.64 7.82
C LEU A 70 -13.35 -13.46 8.83
N SER A 71 -12.79 -14.51 9.43
CA SER A 71 -13.43 -15.25 10.53
C SER A 71 -13.68 -14.36 11.75
N ARG A 72 -12.79 -13.39 12.00
CA ARG A 72 -12.87 -12.38 13.06
C ARG A 72 -13.50 -11.06 12.58
N LYS A 73 -14.30 -11.07 11.51
CA LYS A 73 -14.96 -9.86 10.96
C LYS A 73 -16.03 -9.28 11.88
N ALA A 74 -16.58 -10.04 12.82
CA ALA A 74 -17.48 -9.47 13.84
C ALA A 74 -16.74 -8.61 14.88
N ASP A 75 -15.47 -8.94 15.18
CA ASP A 75 -14.71 -8.36 16.28
C ASP A 75 -14.44 -6.86 16.14
N SER A 76 -14.58 -6.12 17.24
CA SER A 76 -14.10 -4.74 17.34
C SER A 76 -12.58 -4.68 17.16
N VAL A 77 -12.06 -3.66 16.46
CA VAL A 77 -10.60 -3.54 16.22
C VAL A 77 -9.76 -3.53 17.51
N GLY A 78 -10.35 -3.10 18.63
CA GLY A 78 -9.69 -3.05 19.94
C GLY A 78 -9.37 -4.41 20.57
N SER A 79 -10.10 -5.49 20.22
CA SER A 79 -9.84 -6.82 20.80
C SER A 79 -8.51 -7.42 20.35
N PHE A 80 -7.95 -6.94 19.24
CA PHE A 80 -6.65 -7.37 18.71
C PHE A 80 -5.45 -6.74 19.42
N PHE A 81 -5.66 -5.80 20.35
CA PHE A 81 -4.59 -5.02 20.99
C PHE A 81 -4.43 -5.33 22.49
N VAL A 82 -4.68 -6.58 22.86
CA VAL A 82 -4.41 -7.14 24.19
C VAL A 82 -2.98 -7.69 24.19
N VAL A 83 -2.10 -7.13 25.02
CA VAL A 83 -0.68 -7.49 25.06
C VAL A 83 -0.50 -8.93 25.56
N ASP A 84 0.19 -9.76 24.79
CA ASP A 84 0.70 -11.06 25.25
C ASP A 84 2.01 -10.83 26.02
N GLU A 85 2.05 -11.16 27.31
CA GLU A 85 3.21 -10.88 28.17
C GLU A 85 4.50 -11.56 27.71
N SER A 86 4.40 -12.77 27.15
CA SER A 86 5.56 -13.57 26.72
C SER A 86 6.16 -12.99 25.44
N PHE A 87 5.31 -12.70 24.46
CA PHE A 87 5.65 -12.11 23.18
C PHE A 87 6.15 -10.68 23.37
N GLN A 88 5.50 -9.89 24.24
CA GLN A 88 5.92 -8.54 24.60
C GLN A 88 7.30 -8.49 25.23
N LYS A 89 7.64 -9.47 26.08
CA LYS A 89 8.96 -9.59 26.71
C LYS A 89 10.05 -9.89 25.67
N ASP A 90 9.80 -10.82 24.75
CA ASP A 90 10.75 -11.21 23.71
C ASP A 90 10.93 -10.09 22.66
N ILE A 91 9.83 -9.50 22.17
CA ILE A 91 9.86 -8.33 21.27
C ILE A 91 10.53 -7.14 21.96
N GLY A 92 10.23 -6.89 23.24
CA GLY A 92 10.84 -5.81 24.02
C GLY A 92 12.36 -5.97 24.20
N ALA A 93 12.87 -7.21 24.24
CA ALA A 93 14.30 -7.48 24.33
C ALA A 93 15.09 -7.03 23.08
N LEU A 94 14.46 -7.00 21.90
CA LEU A 94 15.09 -6.55 20.65
C LEU A 94 15.52 -5.08 20.66
N PHE A 95 14.88 -4.25 21.49
CA PHE A 95 15.15 -2.81 21.58
C PHE A 95 16.17 -2.43 22.65
N ARG A 96 16.81 -3.41 23.31
CA ARG A 96 17.89 -3.14 24.27
C ARG A 96 19.11 -2.56 23.55
N GLY A 97 19.54 -1.37 23.96
CA GLY A 97 20.64 -0.64 23.31
C GLY A 97 20.28 0.10 22.03
N LEU A 98 19.04 -0.02 21.53
CA LEU A 98 18.52 0.86 20.48
C LEU A 98 18.02 2.18 21.08
N ASP A 99 17.91 3.20 20.23
CA ASP A 99 17.40 4.51 20.61
C ASP A 99 15.96 4.44 21.18
N LYS A 100 15.59 5.41 22.02
CA LYS A 100 14.23 5.48 22.58
C LYS A 100 13.18 5.84 21.51
N SER A 101 13.61 6.44 20.40
CA SER A 101 12.77 6.92 19.29
C SER A 101 12.26 5.83 18.35
N TYR A 102 12.59 4.55 18.59
CA TYR A 102 11.96 3.41 17.92
C TYR A 102 10.61 3.09 18.57
N SER A 103 9.55 3.08 17.77
CA SER A 103 8.19 2.70 18.18
C SER A 103 7.67 1.58 17.29
N LEU A 104 6.94 0.64 17.90
CA LEU A 104 6.49 -0.60 17.29
C LEU A 104 5.05 -0.90 17.70
N THR A 105 4.26 -1.42 16.78
CA THR A 105 3.18 -2.35 17.08
C THR A 105 3.37 -3.59 16.21
N ILE A 106 3.20 -4.77 16.79
CA ILE A 106 3.23 -6.05 16.08
C ILE A 106 2.04 -6.89 16.51
N LEU A 107 1.38 -7.49 15.53
CA LEU A 107 0.32 -8.47 15.74
C LEU A 107 0.65 -9.72 14.92
N ASP A 108 0.88 -10.83 15.62
CA ASP A 108 0.88 -12.15 15.02
C ASP A 108 -0.56 -12.65 14.84
N ILE A 109 -0.85 -13.11 13.63
CA ILE A 109 -2.15 -13.61 13.16
C ILE A 109 -2.01 -14.98 12.48
N SER A 110 -0.93 -15.71 12.76
CA SER A 110 -0.67 -17.06 12.22
C SER A 110 -1.80 -18.02 12.58
N ASP A 111 -2.33 -17.89 13.80
CA ASP A 111 -3.61 -18.42 14.23
C ASP A 111 -4.57 -17.23 14.52
N PRO A 112 -5.63 -17.04 13.71
CA PRO A 112 -6.63 -15.99 13.95
C PRO A 112 -7.43 -16.13 15.24
N ASP A 113 -7.45 -17.31 15.88
CA ASP A 113 -8.13 -17.54 17.15
C ASP A 113 -7.19 -17.37 18.35
N SER A 114 -5.87 -17.52 18.15
CA SER A 114 -4.81 -17.37 19.17
C SER A 114 -3.76 -16.31 18.79
N ILE A 115 -4.22 -15.09 18.48
CA ILE A 115 -3.37 -13.94 18.15
C ILE A 115 -2.40 -13.54 19.28
N ARG A 116 -1.22 -13.03 18.93
CA ARG A 116 -0.25 -12.47 19.90
C ARG A 116 0.13 -11.03 19.54
N TYR A 117 -0.03 -10.11 20.48
CA TYR A 117 0.22 -8.68 20.25
C TYR A 117 1.30 -8.13 21.19
N ALA A 118 2.15 -7.26 20.64
CA ALA A 118 3.17 -6.54 21.42
C ALA A 118 3.37 -5.11 20.88
N GLU A 119 3.76 -4.21 21.77
CA GLU A 119 3.88 -2.79 21.47
C GLU A 119 5.10 -2.14 22.12
N ARG A 120 5.45 -0.97 21.58
CA ARG A 120 6.44 -0.03 22.11
C ARG A 120 6.06 1.36 21.65
N ASN A 121 5.80 2.28 22.59
CA ASN A 121 5.46 3.68 22.30
C ASN A 121 4.28 3.84 21.30
N LYS A 122 3.26 2.97 21.36
CA LYS A 122 2.25 2.81 20.29
C LYS A 122 1.52 4.09 19.85
N ALA A 123 1.36 5.04 20.77
CA ALA A 123 0.64 6.30 20.57
C ALA A 123 1.57 7.49 20.26
N LEU A 124 2.89 7.28 20.15
CA LEU A 124 3.83 8.34 19.80
C LEU A 124 3.62 8.76 18.35
N GLY A 125 3.36 10.06 18.14
CA GLY A 125 3.08 10.63 16.83
C GLY A 125 4.35 10.91 16.02
N TYR A 126 4.33 10.50 14.76
CA TYR A 126 5.39 10.72 13.78
C TYR A 126 4.83 11.39 12.52
N GLN A 127 5.68 12.03 11.72
CA GLN A 127 5.31 12.42 10.36
C GLN A 127 5.31 11.14 9.48
N PRO A 128 4.17 10.70 8.92
CA PRO A 128 4.08 9.43 8.21
C PRO A 128 4.90 9.40 6.90
N GLY A 129 5.10 10.55 6.26
CA GLY A 129 5.72 10.62 4.93
C GLY A 129 4.94 9.75 3.93
N SER A 130 5.64 9.02 3.04
CA SER A 130 5.00 8.16 2.04
C SER A 130 4.20 6.96 2.59
N VAL A 131 4.21 6.67 3.90
CA VAL A 131 3.21 5.75 4.50
C VAL A 131 1.80 6.35 4.43
N GLY A 132 1.69 7.67 4.53
CA GLY A 132 0.41 8.37 4.45
C GLY A 132 -0.34 8.18 3.12
N LYS A 133 0.33 7.72 2.06
CA LYS A 133 -0.29 7.35 0.77
C LYS A 133 -1.33 6.24 0.91
N LEU A 134 -1.28 5.45 1.99
CA LEU A 134 -2.34 4.51 2.32
C LEU A 134 -3.66 5.22 2.65
N ALA A 135 -3.66 6.44 3.21
CA ALA A 135 -4.89 7.21 3.42
C ALA A 135 -5.49 7.72 2.08
N VAL A 136 -4.63 8.09 1.12
CA VAL A 136 -5.05 8.42 -0.26
C VAL A 136 -5.63 7.19 -0.97
N LEU A 137 -5.08 6.00 -0.70
CA LEU A 137 -5.63 4.74 -1.19
C LEU A 137 -7.02 4.45 -0.59
N VAL A 138 -7.21 4.62 0.73
CA VAL A 138 -8.55 4.49 1.35
C VAL A 138 -9.52 5.51 0.74
N ALA A 139 -9.10 6.76 0.56
CA ALA A 139 -9.93 7.80 -0.04
C ALA A 139 -10.36 7.46 -1.47
N LEU A 140 -9.48 6.88 -2.29
CA LEU A 140 -9.83 6.40 -3.63
C LEU A 140 -10.96 5.35 -3.56
N PHE A 141 -10.82 4.33 -2.72
CA PHE A 141 -11.82 3.26 -2.62
C PHE A 141 -13.15 3.72 -1.97
N GLU A 142 -13.11 4.64 -1.00
CA GLU A 142 -14.30 5.31 -0.45
C GLU A 142 -15.10 6.04 -1.54
N GLN A 143 -14.44 6.77 -2.42
CA GLN A 143 -15.13 7.55 -3.44
C GLN A 143 -15.61 6.67 -4.61
N LEU A 144 -14.88 5.60 -4.92
CA LEU A 144 -15.36 4.55 -5.83
C LEU A 144 -16.61 3.84 -5.29
N ASP A 145 -16.66 3.55 -3.99
CA ASP A 145 -17.84 2.97 -3.32
C ASP A 145 -19.04 3.92 -3.39
N LYS A 146 -18.85 5.23 -3.14
CA LYS A 146 -19.92 6.23 -3.28
C LYS A 146 -20.44 6.41 -4.71
N ILE A 147 -19.61 6.15 -5.73
CA ILE A 147 -20.03 6.19 -7.13
C ILE A 147 -20.70 4.86 -7.54
N TYR A 148 -20.18 3.72 -7.12
CA TYR A 148 -20.72 2.41 -7.49
C TYR A 148 -20.91 1.50 -6.26
N PRO A 149 -21.88 1.80 -5.37
CA PRO A 149 -22.04 1.10 -4.09
C PRO A 149 -22.34 -0.38 -4.30
N ASP A 150 -23.15 -0.73 -5.30
CA ASP A 150 -23.57 -2.12 -5.53
C ASP A 150 -22.71 -2.88 -6.57
N SER A 151 -21.61 -2.29 -7.08
CA SER A 151 -20.78 -2.95 -8.10
C SER A 151 -19.29 -2.64 -8.00
N PHE A 152 -18.56 -3.53 -7.32
CA PHE A 152 -17.09 -3.55 -7.34
C PHE A 152 -16.51 -3.73 -8.75
N GLU A 153 -17.24 -4.40 -9.66
CA GLU A 153 -16.81 -4.49 -11.07
C GLU A 153 -16.77 -3.09 -11.71
N MET A 154 -17.82 -2.27 -11.56
CA MET A 154 -17.82 -0.90 -12.09
C MET A 154 -16.73 -0.03 -11.47
N ARG A 155 -16.39 -0.23 -10.18
CA ARG A 155 -15.25 0.44 -9.53
C ARG A 155 -13.92 0.11 -10.21
N THR A 156 -13.66 -1.18 -10.45
CA THR A 156 -12.41 -1.63 -11.10
C THR A 156 -12.37 -1.28 -12.59
N GLN A 157 -13.51 -1.33 -13.29
CA GLN A 157 -13.62 -0.82 -14.67
C GLN A 157 -13.33 0.68 -14.75
N LEU A 158 -13.85 1.51 -13.84
CA LEU A 158 -13.52 2.94 -13.77
C LEU A 158 -12.02 3.14 -13.53
N LEU A 159 -11.42 2.38 -12.59
CA LEU A 159 -9.99 2.45 -12.33
C LEU A 159 -9.11 2.08 -13.55
N LYS A 160 -9.54 1.08 -14.33
CA LYS A 160 -8.85 0.60 -15.54
C LYS A 160 -8.99 1.57 -16.71
N ASN A 161 -10.20 2.09 -16.92
CA ASN A 161 -10.57 2.77 -18.17
C ASN A 161 -10.47 4.29 -18.10
N LYS A 162 -10.66 4.92 -16.92
CA LYS A 162 -10.49 6.37 -16.78
C LYS A 162 -9.01 6.71 -16.84
N VAL A 163 -8.60 7.35 -17.93
CA VAL A 163 -7.25 7.89 -18.10
C VAL A 163 -7.23 9.37 -17.72
N VAL A 164 -6.23 9.78 -16.95
CA VAL A 164 -6.09 11.16 -16.49
C VAL A 164 -4.64 11.62 -16.60
N LYS A 165 -4.48 12.92 -16.84
CA LYS A 165 -3.19 13.56 -17.04
C LYS A 165 -2.55 14.01 -15.73
N ALA A 166 -1.22 14.03 -15.68
CA ALA A 166 -0.48 14.50 -14.53
C ALA A 166 -0.71 15.98 -14.21
N GLY A 167 -0.57 16.85 -15.23
CA GLY A 167 -0.64 18.31 -15.06
C GLY A 167 0.37 18.82 -14.03
N VAL A 168 0.04 19.94 -13.37
CA VAL A 168 0.87 20.51 -12.29
C VAL A 168 0.92 19.62 -11.04
N TRP A 169 -0.11 18.80 -10.83
CA TRP A 169 -0.25 17.92 -9.65
C TRP A 169 0.86 16.86 -9.58
N GLY A 170 1.32 16.39 -10.73
CA GLY A 170 2.45 15.46 -10.83
C GLY A 170 3.82 16.08 -10.47
N LEU A 171 3.91 17.40 -10.29
CA LEU A 171 5.18 18.13 -10.20
C LEU A 171 5.37 18.90 -8.88
N THR A 172 6.60 19.06 -8.38
CA THR A 172 7.82 18.32 -8.72
C THR A 172 7.94 17.05 -7.88
N ASP A 173 8.58 16.01 -8.41
CA ASP A 173 8.95 14.81 -7.65
C ASP A 173 10.33 14.31 -8.08
N GLU A 174 11.08 13.77 -7.13
CA GLU A 174 12.40 13.17 -7.37
C GLU A 174 12.30 11.72 -7.85
N HIS A 175 11.22 11.00 -7.50
CA HIS A 175 11.05 9.59 -7.81
C HIS A 175 10.73 9.35 -9.29
N THR A 176 11.22 8.22 -9.82
CA THR A 176 10.91 7.78 -11.18
C THR A 176 9.74 6.78 -11.19
N VAL A 177 8.99 6.76 -12.29
CA VAL A 177 7.94 5.77 -12.57
C VAL A 177 8.35 4.80 -13.67
N PRO A 178 7.94 3.51 -13.59
CA PRO A 178 8.18 2.51 -14.62
C PRO A 178 7.12 2.56 -15.72
N ILE A 179 7.50 3.07 -16.89
CA ILE A 179 6.63 3.21 -18.06
C ILE A 179 6.96 2.11 -19.07
N PHE A 180 6.06 1.14 -19.22
CA PHE A 180 6.21 0.04 -20.18
C PHE A 180 5.38 0.29 -21.45
N ASN A 181 6.04 0.25 -22.59
CA ASN A 181 5.39 0.23 -23.90
C ASN A 181 5.31 -1.23 -24.40
N ILE A 182 4.08 -1.74 -24.50
CA ILE A 182 3.79 -3.14 -24.86
C ILE A 182 4.20 -3.42 -26.31
N GLU A 183 3.82 -2.56 -27.27
CA GLU A 183 4.13 -2.74 -28.70
C GLU A 183 5.63 -2.85 -28.99
N LYS A 184 6.42 -2.06 -28.27
CA LYS A 184 7.88 -1.95 -28.43
C LYS A 184 8.66 -2.81 -27.45
N ASN A 185 8.00 -3.50 -26.52
CA ASN A 185 8.60 -4.24 -25.41
C ASN A 185 9.68 -3.46 -24.62
N THR A 186 9.52 -2.15 -24.48
CA THR A 186 10.50 -1.26 -23.84
C THR A 186 10.00 -0.72 -22.51
N LEU A 187 10.87 -0.76 -21.50
CA LEU A 187 10.65 -0.15 -20.18
C LEU A 187 11.54 1.07 -20.02
N VAL A 188 10.95 2.22 -19.74
CA VAL A 188 11.67 3.43 -19.34
C VAL A 188 11.37 3.73 -17.87
N LYS A 189 12.39 4.04 -17.06
CA LYS A 189 12.21 4.61 -15.72
C LYS A 189 12.62 6.08 -15.74
N ARG A 190 11.67 7.00 -15.57
CA ARG A 190 11.91 8.46 -15.55
C ARG A 190 10.96 9.17 -14.59
N GLN A 191 11.23 10.43 -14.25
CA GLN A 191 10.29 11.26 -13.49
C GLN A 191 9.01 11.51 -14.30
N VAL A 192 7.92 11.77 -13.57
CA VAL A 192 6.63 12.18 -14.14
C VAL A 192 6.77 13.57 -14.74
N ILE A 193 6.16 13.79 -15.91
CA ILE A 193 6.05 15.10 -16.57
C ILE A 193 4.58 15.51 -16.71
N ALA A 194 4.30 16.81 -16.81
CA ALA A 194 2.92 17.33 -16.82
C ALA A 194 2.03 16.78 -17.96
N SER A 195 2.63 16.27 -19.05
CA SER A 195 1.93 15.67 -20.19
C SER A 195 1.70 14.16 -20.06
N ASP A 196 2.13 13.52 -18.97
CA ASP A 196 1.90 12.09 -18.77
C ASP A 196 0.42 11.79 -18.57
N VAL A 197 -0.06 10.73 -19.22
CA VAL A 197 -1.44 10.24 -19.15
C VAL A 197 -1.41 8.75 -18.87
N PHE A 198 -2.06 8.33 -17.80
CA PHE A 198 -2.17 6.94 -17.37
C PHE A 198 -3.57 6.66 -16.82
N SER A 199 -3.96 5.38 -16.71
CA SER A 199 -5.18 5.00 -15.99
C SER A 199 -5.10 5.31 -14.50
N LEU A 200 -6.24 5.40 -13.80
CA LEU A 200 -6.25 5.54 -12.35
C LEU A 200 -5.52 4.38 -11.66
N TYR A 201 -5.64 3.16 -12.18
CA TYR A 201 -4.88 2.00 -11.71
C TYR A 201 -3.37 2.16 -11.87
N GLU A 202 -2.89 2.66 -13.02
CA GLU A 202 -1.47 2.95 -13.23
C GLU A 202 -0.97 4.08 -12.30
N TRP A 203 -1.79 5.11 -12.02
CA TRP A 203 -1.45 6.14 -11.04
C TRP A 203 -1.43 5.60 -9.60
N ALA A 204 -2.40 4.76 -9.20
CA ALA A 204 -2.42 4.11 -7.89
C ALA A 204 -1.23 3.14 -7.72
N ASP A 205 -0.87 2.41 -8.77
CA ASP A 205 0.35 1.62 -8.83
C ASP A 205 1.59 2.48 -8.61
N HIS A 206 1.77 3.55 -9.38
CA HIS A 206 2.95 4.41 -9.27
C HIS A 206 3.05 5.10 -7.90
N MET A 207 1.90 5.46 -7.29
CA MET A 207 1.80 5.99 -5.92
C MET A 207 2.34 5.00 -4.88
N LEU A 208 2.02 3.71 -5.03
CA LEU A 208 2.34 2.69 -4.04
C LEU A 208 3.71 2.04 -4.30
N SER A 209 3.91 1.53 -5.52
CA SER A 209 4.95 0.55 -5.85
C SER A 209 6.36 1.12 -5.98
N VAL A 210 6.47 2.32 -6.55
CA VAL A 210 7.72 3.11 -6.59
C VAL A 210 7.66 4.32 -5.65
N SER A 211 6.58 4.44 -4.89
CA SER A 211 6.38 5.51 -3.92
C SER A 211 6.40 6.92 -4.54
N ASN A 212 5.98 7.08 -5.79
CA ASN A 212 5.99 8.37 -6.49
C ASN A 212 5.05 9.37 -5.79
N ASN A 213 5.51 10.60 -5.57
CA ASN A 213 4.75 11.67 -4.94
C ASN A 213 3.79 12.34 -5.92
N GLY A 214 4.20 12.55 -7.17
CA GLY A 214 3.34 13.10 -8.22
C GLY A 214 2.09 12.24 -8.43
N ALA A 215 2.28 10.93 -8.57
CA ALA A 215 1.21 9.94 -8.65
C ALA A 215 0.28 9.99 -7.42
N ALA A 216 0.82 10.14 -6.21
CA ALA A 216 0.01 10.26 -5.00
C ALA A 216 -0.85 11.54 -4.98
N SER A 217 -0.29 12.67 -5.42
CA SER A 217 -1.02 13.92 -5.59
C SER A 217 -2.09 13.82 -6.69
N ILE A 218 -1.84 13.07 -7.76
CA ILE A 218 -2.82 12.81 -8.83
C ILE A 218 -3.96 11.94 -8.28
N VAL A 219 -3.69 10.82 -7.61
CA VAL A 219 -4.75 9.97 -7.04
C VAL A 219 -5.61 10.74 -6.02
N TRP A 220 -5.01 11.60 -5.19
CA TRP A 220 -5.77 12.44 -4.26
C TRP A 220 -6.58 13.53 -5.00
N ARG A 221 -6.05 14.13 -6.08
CA ARG A 221 -6.84 15.01 -6.96
C ARG A 221 -8.07 14.29 -7.51
N GLU A 222 -7.91 13.05 -7.98
CA GLU A 222 -9.02 12.27 -8.52
C GLU A 222 -10.05 11.91 -7.44
N ALA A 223 -9.63 11.52 -6.24
CA ALA A 223 -10.56 11.31 -5.11
C ALA A 223 -11.32 12.59 -4.73
N LEU A 224 -10.69 13.77 -4.82
CA LEU A 224 -11.34 15.07 -4.63
C LEU A 224 -12.39 15.32 -5.73
N LEU A 225 -12.06 15.09 -7.00
CA LEU A 225 -12.99 15.23 -8.11
C LEU A 225 -14.16 14.22 -8.03
N MET A 226 -13.90 12.97 -7.63
CA MET A 226 -14.95 12.00 -7.36
C MET A 226 -15.91 12.49 -6.28
N ALA A 227 -15.40 13.08 -5.20
CA ALA A 227 -16.23 13.65 -4.13
C ALA A 227 -17.03 14.89 -4.58
N ALA A 228 -16.46 15.73 -5.45
CA ALA A 228 -17.10 16.93 -5.96
C ALA A 228 -18.19 16.65 -7.02
N PHE A 229 -17.96 15.68 -7.90
CA PHE A 229 -18.83 15.38 -9.05
C PHE A 229 -19.70 14.13 -8.87
N GLY A 230 -19.38 13.25 -7.92
CA GLY A 230 -20.09 12.01 -7.65
C GLY A 230 -20.31 11.18 -8.93
N GLN A 231 -21.57 10.86 -9.20
CA GLN A 231 -22.00 10.09 -10.38
C GLN A 231 -21.60 10.71 -11.74
N LYS A 232 -21.24 12.00 -11.80
CA LYS A 232 -20.75 12.66 -13.02
C LYS A 232 -19.24 12.51 -13.25
N TYR A 233 -18.47 12.11 -12.23
CA TYR A 233 -17.02 11.95 -12.33
C TYR A 233 -16.55 11.00 -13.48
N PRO A 234 -17.21 9.85 -13.75
CA PRO A 234 -16.84 8.98 -14.87
C PRO A 234 -16.77 9.71 -16.22
N GLU A 235 -17.67 10.64 -16.47
CA GLU A 235 -17.78 11.40 -17.72
C GLU A 235 -16.94 12.71 -17.72
N LEU A 236 -16.51 13.19 -16.55
CA LEU A 236 -15.78 14.44 -16.36
C LEU A 236 -14.55 14.60 -17.29
N THR A 237 -14.50 15.70 -18.03
CA THR A 237 -13.39 16.06 -18.95
C THR A 237 -12.22 16.75 -18.21
N GLU A 238 -11.04 16.83 -18.86
CA GLU A 238 -9.90 17.60 -18.31
C GLU A 238 -10.25 19.09 -18.24
N GLU A 239 -11.00 19.60 -19.22
CA GLU A 239 -11.47 20.98 -19.29
C GLU A 239 -12.39 21.34 -18.11
N GLU A 240 -13.41 20.52 -17.82
CA GLU A 240 -14.32 20.72 -16.68
C GLU A 240 -13.61 20.60 -15.33
N ALA A 241 -12.72 19.60 -15.17
CA ALA A 241 -11.91 19.45 -13.97
C ALA A 241 -11.02 20.68 -13.74
N MET A 242 -10.40 21.22 -14.80
CA MET A 242 -9.56 22.40 -14.73
C MET A 242 -10.36 23.71 -14.56
N ALA A 243 -11.60 23.78 -15.04
CA ALA A 243 -12.52 24.88 -14.73
C ALA A 243 -12.88 24.88 -13.24
N TYR A 244 -13.31 23.72 -12.72
CA TYR A 244 -13.62 23.53 -11.30
C TYR A 244 -12.47 23.97 -10.38
N PHE A 245 -11.23 23.58 -10.66
CA PHE A 245 -10.08 24.00 -9.85
C PHE A 245 -9.72 25.49 -9.95
N LYS A 246 -10.10 26.19 -11.03
CA LYS A 246 -9.86 27.64 -11.20
C LYS A 246 -10.97 28.50 -10.59
N GLU A 247 -12.21 28.02 -10.65
CA GLU A 247 -13.41 28.77 -10.29
C GLU A 247 -13.83 28.53 -8.83
N THR A 248 -13.55 27.34 -8.29
CA THR A 248 -13.85 27.03 -6.88
C THR A 248 -12.87 27.73 -5.95
N PRO A 249 -13.33 28.41 -4.87
CA PRO A 249 -12.45 29.03 -3.89
C PRO A 249 -11.44 28.04 -3.29
N LYS A 250 -10.17 28.41 -3.27
CA LYS A 250 -9.07 27.59 -2.74
C LYS A 250 -9.33 27.01 -1.35
N LYS A 251 -10.04 27.75 -0.48
CA LYS A 251 -10.43 27.27 0.85
C LYS A 251 -11.37 26.05 0.77
N GLU A 252 -12.37 26.09 -0.09
CA GLU A 252 -13.35 25.00 -0.27
C GLU A 252 -12.66 23.76 -0.85
N LEU A 253 -11.79 23.94 -1.85
CA LEU A 253 -10.93 22.87 -2.38
C LEU A 253 -10.04 22.26 -1.27
N THR A 254 -9.52 23.08 -0.35
CA THR A 254 -8.69 22.65 0.78
C THR A 254 -9.48 21.88 1.83
N ASP A 255 -10.68 22.36 2.15
CA ASP A 255 -11.56 21.69 3.10
C ASP A 255 -12.01 20.33 2.54
N LEU A 256 -12.51 20.28 1.30
CA LEU A 256 -12.91 19.04 0.64
C LEU A 256 -11.74 18.05 0.50
N ALA A 257 -10.56 18.50 0.06
CA ALA A 257 -9.39 17.64 -0.07
C ALA A 257 -8.99 16.99 1.27
N ASN A 258 -9.04 17.77 2.35
CA ASN A 258 -8.71 17.30 3.69
C ASN A 258 -9.76 16.30 4.21
N ASP A 259 -11.03 16.58 3.98
CA ASP A 259 -12.14 15.74 4.43
C ASP A 259 -12.15 14.39 3.69
N VAL A 260 -11.98 14.41 2.36
CA VAL A 260 -11.91 13.20 1.51
C VAL A 260 -10.85 12.20 1.95
N VAL A 261 -9.69 12.67 2.43
CA VAL A 261 -8.59 11.79 2.84
C VAL A 261 -8.59 11.39 4.31
N ASN A 262 -9.29 12.15 5.17
CA ASN A 262 -9.25 11.93 6.62
C ASN A 262 -10.55 11.39 7.21
N LEU A 263 -11.73 11.74 6.68
CA LEU A 263 -13.01 11.26 7.20
C LEU A 263 -13.17 9.73 7.11
N PRO A 264 -12.74 9.04 6.03
CA PRO A 264 -12.81 7.57 5.98
C PRO A 264 -12.00 6.91 7.12
N LEU A 265 -10.87 7.51 7.52
CA LEU A 265 -10.10 7.03 8.68
C LEU A 265 -10.87 7.20 9.99
N ARG A 266 -11.72 8.24 10.12
CA ARG A 266 -12.58 8.43 11.31
C ARG A 266 -13.65 7.35 11.39
N SER A 267 -14.25 6.97 10.26
CA SER A 267 -15.22 5.86 10.17
C SER A 267 -14.62 4.53 10.66
N LEU A 268 -13.32 4.32 10.46
CA LEU A 268 -12.56 3.15 10.94
C LEU A 268 -12.12 3.24 12.41
N GLY A 269 -12.62 4.22 13.17
CA GLY A 269 -12.24 4.43 14.58
C GLY A 269 -10.77 4.80 14.78
N ILE A 270 -10.09 5.26 13.74
CA ILE A 270 -8.73 5.83 13.81
C ILE A 270 -8.90 7.33 14.08
N THR A 271 -8.31 7.89 15.12
CA THR A 271 -8.53 9.29 15.52
C THR A 271 -7.61 10.28 14.78
N THR A 272 -7.91 11.59 14.91
CA THR A 272 -7.14 12.69 14.29
C THR A 272 -5.66 12.69 14.66
N ASP A 273 -5.34 12.27 15.88
CA ASP A 273 -3.96 12.24 16.40
C ASP A 273 -3.31 10.86 16.26
N GLU A 274 -4.09 9.82 15.94
CA GLU A 274 -3.57 8.52 15.55
C GLU A 274 -3.10 8.49 14.10
N TRP A 275 -3.85 9.09 13.16
CA TRP A 275 -3.45 9.21 11.74
C TRP A 275 -4.23 10.33 11.02
N ARG A 276 -3.52 11.23 10.34
CA ARG A 276 -4.10 12.20 9.39
C ARG A 276 -3.10 12.64 8.32
N LEU A 277 -3.61 13.11 7.19
CA LEU A 277 -2.85 13.88 6.18
C LEU A 277 -3.32 15.34 6.15
N GLY A 278 -2.38 16.27 6.04
CA GLY A 278 -2.66 17.70 6.01
C GLY A 278 -2.06 18.47 4.84
N SER A 279 -1.33 17.83 3.93
CA SER A 279 -0.70 18.46 2.76
C SER A 279 -0.57 17.44 1.62
N PHE A 280 -0.68 17.89 0.37
CA PHE A 280 -0.38 17.05 -0.79
C PHE A 280 1.10 16.60 -0.81
N PHE A 281 1.41 15.61 -1.64
CA PHE A 281 2.77 15.04 -1.72
C PHE A 281 3.71 15.85 -2.64
N THR A 282 3.17 16.83 -3.38
CA THR A 282 3.91 17.68 -4.33
C THR A 282 3.51 19.14 -4.16
N SER A 283 4.44 20.06 -4.45
CA SER A 283 4.21 21.50 -4.35
C SER A 283 3.31 22.06 -5.47
N GLY A 284 3.20 21.40 -6.62
CA GLY A 284 2.34 21.84 -7.72
C GLY A 284 0.84 21.70 -7.43
N ALA A 285 0.45 20.80 -6.51
CA ALA A 285 -0.91 20.78 -5.98
C ALA A 285 -1.24 22.07 -5.20
N ASN A 286 -0.23 22.71 -4.60
CA ASN A 286 -0.41 23.92 -3.80
C ASN A 286 -0.75 25.16 -4.65
N THR A 287 -0.83 25.05 -5.98
CA THR A 287 -1.50 26.03 -6.83
C THR A 287 -2.98 26.15 -6.46
N TYR A 288 -3.70 25.02 -6.40
CA TYR A 288 -5.16 24.98 -6.24
C TYR A 288 -5.62 24.67 -4.81
N VAL A 289 -4.84 23.88 -4.06
CA VAL A 289 -5.18 23.40 -2.72
C VAL A 289 -4.20 23.99 -1.69
N GLY A 290 -4.59 24.09 -0.43
CA GLY A 290 -3.75 24.52 0.69
C GLY A 290 -3.44 23.38 1.66
N ASP A 291 -2.59 23.66 2.65
CA ASP A 291 -2.30 22.73 3.74
C ASP A 291 -3.25 22.98 4.93
N LYS A 292 -3.72 21.92 5.60
CA LYS A 292 -4.69 21.96 6.71
C LYS A 292 -4.38 20.91 7.78
N GLY A 293 -4.18 21.32 9.02
CA GLY A 293 -4.03 20.43 10.20
C GLY A 293 -2.71 19.64 10.33
N GLY A 294 -1.84 19.67 9.30
CA GLY A 294 -0.59 18.92 9.25
C GLY A 294 -0.80 17.39 9.20
N SER A 295 0.28 16.63 8.99
CA SER A 295 0.23 15.17 8.87
C SER A 295 0.84 14.46 10.08
N ILE A 296 0.13 13.46 10.62
CA ILE A 296 0.60 12.62 11.74
C ILE A 296 0.29 11.16 11.46
N GLY A 297 1.05 10.25 12.06
CA GLY A 297 0.79 8.81 12.08
C GLY A 297 1.43 8.20 13.32
N THR A 298 0.69 7.31 13.97
CA THR A 298 1.13 6.53 15.13
C THR A 298 1.21 5.04 14.73
N PRO A 299 2.07 4.24 15.38
CA PRO A 299 2.04 2.80 15.21
C PRO A 299 0.66 2.18 15.44
N TYR A 300 -0.08 2.69 16.44
CA TYR A 300 -1.42 2.21 16.78
C TYR A 300 -2.46 2.51 15.69
N GLY A 301 -2.52 3.76 15.20
CA GLY A 301 -3.46 4.16 14.15
C GLY A 301 -3.26 3.42 12.83
N LEU A 302 -2.00 3.18 12.45
CA LEU A 302 -1.67 2.41 11.26
C LEU A 302 -1.92 0.91 11.45
N MET A 303 -1.77 0.37 12.67
CA MET A 303 -2.12 -1.03 12.96
C MET A 303 -3.64 -1.25 12.95
N LYS A 304 -4.45 -0.30 13.46
CA LYS A 304 -5.92 -0.31 13.31
C LYS A 304 -6.36 -0.43 11.85
N PHE A 305 -5.64 0.24 10.94
CA PHE A 305 -5.87 0.11 9.50
C PHE A 305 -5.52 -1.28 8.99
N LEU A 306 -4.34 -1.83 9.33
CA LEU A 306 -3.95 -3.18 8.89
C LEU A 306 -4.92 -4.27 9.39
N VAL A 307 -5.33 -4.23 10.66
CA VAL A 307 -6.33 -5.17 11.21
C VAL A 307 -7.65 -5.07 10.44
N GLN A 308 -8.16 -3.86 10.19
CA GLN A 308 -9.43 -3.69 9.48
C GLN A 308 -9.32 -4.01 7.98
N LEU A 309 -8.13 -3.90 7.38
CA LEU A 309 -7.84 -4.38 6.02
C LEU A 309 -7.99 -5.89 5.97
N GLU A 310 -7.33 -6.62 6.88
CA GLU A 310 -7.44 -8.08 6.99
C GLU A 310 -8.83 -8.58 7.42
N GLN A 311 -9.63 -7.76 8.11
CA GLN A 311 -11.04 -8.06 8.43
C GLN A 311 -12.01 -7.78 7.26
N GLY A 312 -11.56 -7.16 6.16
CA GLY A 312 -12.45 -6.77 5.05
C GLY A 312 -13.38 -5.62 5.40
N LYS A 313 -12.91 -4.64 6.19
CA LYS A 313 -13.70 -3.54 6.77
C LYS A 313 -13.31 -2.14 6.35
N VAL A 314 -12.23 -1.95 5.59
CA VAL A 314 -11.71 -0.60 5.31
C VAL A 314 -12.71 0.24 4.53
N ILE A 315 -13.46 -0.40 3.61
CA ILE A 315 -14.64 0.11 2.92
C ILE A 315 -15.65 -1.04 2.87
N ASP A 316 -15.33 -2.06 2.08
CA ASP A 316 -15.94 -3.38 2.06
C ASP A 316 -14.86 -4.47 1.87
N GLU A 317 -15.28 -5.71 1.72
CA GLU A 317 -14.37 -6.85 1.60
C GLU A 317 -13.57 -6.85 0.28
N ALA A 318 -14.23 -6.56 -0.85
CA ALA A 318 -13.61 -6.56 -2.16
C ALA A 318 -12.59 -5.43 -2.31
N SER A 319 -12.93 -4.24 -1.83
CA SER A 319 -12.06 -3.06 -1.80
C SER A 319 -10.89 -3.26 -0.83
N SER A 320 -11.11 -3.90 0.33
CA SER A 320 -10.02 -4.23 1.26
C SER A 320 -9.03 -5.21 0.65
N LEU A 321 -9.53 -6.25 -0.04
CA LEU A 321 -8.71 -7.21 -0.75
C LEU A 321 -7.93 -6.56 -1.91
N GLU A 322 -8.55 -5.63 -2.63
CA GLU A 322 -7.91 -4.87 -3.71
C GLU A 322 -6.82 -3.92 -3.20
N MET A 323 -7.08 -3.21 -2.10
CA MET A 323 -6.07 -2.38 -1.44
C MET A 323 -4.88 -3.21 -0.95
N LYS A 324 -5.12 -4.42 -0.43
CA LYS A 324 -4.06 -5.37 -0.07
C LYS A 324 -3.25 -5.81 -1.30
N ARG A 325 -3.90 -6.18 -2.41
CA ARG A 325 -3.23 -6.49 -3.69
C ARG A 325 -2.39 -5.32 -4.18
N LEU A 326 -2.89 -4.10 -4.12
CA LEU A 326 -2.14 -2.88 -4.47
C LEU A 326 -0.91 -2.65 -3.56
N MET A 327 -0.97 -3.01 -2.28
CA MET A 327 0.19 -2.99 -1.37
C MET A 327 1.22 -4.10 -1.64
N TYR A 328 0.82 -5.21 -2.26
CA TYR A 328 1.70 -6.32 -2.63
C TYR A 328 2.70 -5.95 -3.72
N MET A 329 2.25 -5.20 -4.74
CA MET A 329 2.95 -5.01 -6.01
C MET A 329 4.17 -4.06 -5.95
N THR A 330 4.82 -3.89 -4.80
CA THR A 330 5.88 -2.90 -4.62
C THR A 330 7.18 -3.25 -5.37
N ASP A 331 7.65 -2.37 -6.27
CA ASP A 331 8.71 -2.62 -7.28
C ASP A 331 10.04 -3.08 -6.66
N ARG A 332 10.36 -2.61 -5.45
CA ARG A 332 11.56 -3.02 -4.70
C ARG A 332 11.28 -3.15 -3.22
N ARG A 333 11.65 -4.31 -2.66
CA ARG A 333 11.73 -4.53 -1.21
C ARG A 333 12.85 -3.68 -0.60
N ILE A 334 12.50 -2.82 0.35
CA ILE A 334 13.42 -1.89 1.03
C ILE A 334 13.19 -1.93 2.55
N ARG A 335 14.24 -1.63 3.33
CA ARG A 335 14.17 -1.51 4.80
C ARG A 335 13.68 -2.81 5.44
N TYR A 336 12.57 -2.78 6.18
CA TYR A 336 11.95 -3.97 6.78
C TYR A 336 11.72 -5.09 5.75
N ALA A 337 11.10 -4.75 4.61
CA ALA A 337 10.78 -5.71 3.56
C ALA A 337 12.03 -6.31 2.87
N GLN A 338 13.18 -5.66 2.99
CA GLN A 338 14.45 -6.12 2.41
C GLN A 338 15.12 -7.24 3.22
N SER A 339 14.61 -7.56 4.41
CA SER A 339 15.21 -8.61 5.23
C SER A 339 15.33 -9.94 4.47
N PRO A 340 16.51 -10.59 4.50
CA PRO A 340 16.70 -11.90 3.88
C PRO A 340 15.74 -12.98 4.41
N SER A 341 15.27 -12.88 5.66
CA SER A 341 14.34 -13.86 6.23
C SER A 341 12.96 -13.82 5.55
N LEU A 342 12.61 -12.69 4.92
CA LEU A 342 11.35 -12.49 4.25
C LEU A 342 11.37 -12.89 2.76
N LYS A 343 12.50 -13.40 2.24
CA LYS A 343 12.67 -13.70 0.79
C LYS A 343 11.55 -14.60 0.24
N GLU A 344 11.12 -15.58 1.00
CA GLU A 344 10.06 -16.53 0.62
C GLU A 344 8.66 -16.07 1.06
N ALA A 345 8.57 -15.12 2.00
CA ALA A 345 7.30 -14.53 2.42
C ALA A 345 6.71 -13.61 1.36
N ALA A 346 5.38 -13.66 1.20
CA ALA A 346 4.62 -12.57 0.63
C ALA A 346 4.63 -11.37 1.58
N VAL A 347 4.81 -10.18 1.01
CA VAL A 347 5.04 -8.94 1.77
C VAL A 347 4.22 -7.81 1.16
N TYR A 348 3.22 -7.34 1.91
CA TYR A 348 2.32 -6.25 1.53
C TYR A 348 2.71 -5.04 2.35
N PHE A 349 3.26 -3.99 1.75
CA PHE A 349 3.92 -2.96 2.55
C PHE A 349 3.92 -1.56 1.95
N LYS A 350 4.02 -0.57 2.84
CA LYS A 350 4.39 0.79 2.48
C LYS A 350 5.53 1.27 3.37
N SER A 351 6.56 1.81 2.73
CA SER A 351 7.63 2.56 3.40
C SER A 351 7.46 4.06 3.18
N GLY A 352 7.88 4.84 4.18
CA GLY A 352 7.88 6.31 4.16
C GLY A 352 9.04 6.89 4.94
N SER A 353 9.53 8.06 4.54
CA SER A 353 10.62 8.75 5.22
C SER A 353 10.58 10.24 4.95
N LEU A 354 11.03 11.02 5.92
CA LEU A 354 11.27 12.46 5.79
C LEU A 354 12.44 12.84 6.69
N TYR A 355 13.41 13.59 6.18
CA TYR A 355 14.51 14.10 6.98
C TYR A 355 14.67 15.60 6.77
N LYS A 356 15.16 16.29 7.80
CA LYS A 356 15.49 17.72 7.75
C LYS A 356 16.89 17.93 8.30
N CYS A 357 17.71 18.63 7.51
CA CYS A 357 19.02 19.10 7.92
C CYS A 357 18.99 20.58 8.28
N ASP A 358 19.67 20.91 9.37
CA ASP A 358 20.12 22.23 9.73
C ASP A 358 21.65 22.18 9.81
N ARG A 359 22.31 22.68 8.75
CA ARG A 359 23.78 22.65 8.64
C ARG A 359 24.47 23.67 9.55
N SER A 360 23.73 24.62 10.14
CA SER A 360 24.32 25.63 11.03
C SER A 360 24.83 25.06 12.35
N LYS A 361 24.30 23.89 12.76
CA LYS A 361 24.67 23.21 14.01
C LYS A 361 26.04 22.54 14.01
N GLY A 362 26.71 22.41 12.86
CA GLY A 362 27.96 21.66 12.72
C GLY A 362 27.86 20.15 12.92
N GLU A 363 26.67 19.63 13.23
CA GLU A 363 26.40 18.19 13.37
C GLU A 363 26.33 17.49 12.01
N GLU A 364 26.70 16.20 11.98
CA GLU A 364 26.52 15.34 10.80
C GLU A 364 25.08 15.37 10.30
N CYS A 365 24.87 15.55 9.00
CA CYS A 365 23.55 15.47 8.39
C CYS A 365 23.59 15.06 6.92
N GLY A 366 22.71 14.12 6.54
CA GLY A 366 22.66 13.56 5.20
C GLY A 366 21.31 12.96 4.82
N LYS A 367 21.25 12.29 3.67
CA LYS A 367 20.04 11.62 3.17
C LYS A 367 19.63 10.50 4.12
N TYR A 368 18.41 10.59 4.67
CA TYR A 368 17.92 9.71 5.76
C TYR A 368 18.77 9.77 7.05
N MET A 369 19.50 10.87 7.27
CA MET A 369 20.34 11.14 8.44
C MET A 369 20.11 12.58 8.92
N GLY A 370 18.85 13.01 9.02
CA GLY A 370 18.48 14.36 9.44
C GLY A 370 18.89 14.68 10.89
N ASN A 371 19.33 15.90 11.16
CA ASN A 371 19.73 16.36 12.50
C ASN A 371 18.68 17.27 13.19
N VAL A 372 17.57 17.55 12.50
CA VAL A 372 16.37 18.20 13.09
C VAL A 372 15.22 17.20 13.21
N GLN A 373 14.99 16.43 12.15
CA GLN A 373 13.99 15.37 12.06
C GLN A 373 14.55 14.29 11.13
N ASN A 374 14.30 13.02 11.42
CA ASN A 374 14.76 11.90 10.61
C ASN A 374 13.81 10.71 10.68
N PHE A 375 12.60 10.92 10.15
CA PHE A 375 11.53 9.95 10.15
C PHE A 375 11.82 8.78 9.21
N MET A 376 11.67 7.56 9.71
CA MET A 376 11.67 6.35 8.90
C MET A 376 10.60 5.38 9.36
N ASN A 377 9.69 5.05 8.45
CA ASN A 377 8.48 4.31 8.72
C ASN A 377 8.37 3.10 7.78
N SER A 378 7.89 1.98 8.32
CA SER A 378 7.53 0.75 7.61
C SER A 378 6.21 0.22 8.17
N VAL A 379 5.21 0.09 7.31
CA VAL A 379 3.90 -0.55 7.58
C VAL A 379 3.83 -1.77 6.69
N ILE A 380 3.60 -2.96 7.27
CA ILE A 380 3.83 -4.22 6.58
C ILE A 380 2.95 -5.35 7.11
N ILE A 381 2.44 -6.17 6.20
CA ILE A 381 1.90 -7.51 6.45
C ILE A 381 2.89 -8.51 5.84
N VAL A 382 3.20 -9.57 6.57
CA VAL A 382 4.06 -10.68 6.17
C VAL A 382 3.24 -11.96 6.19
N GLU A 383 3.33 -12.75 5.12
CA GLU A 383 2.73 -14.08 5.01
C GLU A 383 3.76 -15.06 4.45
N HIS A 384 4.22 -15.99 5.28
CA HIS A 384 5.10 -17.07 4.83
C HIS A 384 4.30 -18.26 4.27
N PRO A 385 4.94 -19.13 3.46
CA PRO A 385 4.31 -20.35 2.94
C PRO A 385 3.85 -21.35 4.02
N ASP A 386 4.47 -21.31 5.21
CA ASP A 386 4.21 -22.22 6.34
C ASP A 386 3.20 -21.66 7.36
N ASN A 387 2.25 -20.85 6.89
CA ASN A 387 1.19 -20.21 7.69
C ASN A 387 1.65 -19.25 8.80
N CYS A 388 2.95 -18.97 8.95
CA CYS A 388 3.43 -17.84 9.76
C CYS A 388 2.97 -16.52 9.11
N ARG A 389 2.10 -15.77 9.78
CA ARG A 389 1.48 -14.54 9.27
C ARG A 389 1.43 -13.47 10.35
N TYR A 390 1.98 -12.29 10.08
CA TYR A 390 2.03 -11.22 11.08
C TYR A 390 2.08 -9.84 10.44
N MET A 391 1.68 -8.83 11.22
CA MET A 391 1.61 -7.44 10.82
C MET A 391 2.51 -6.60 11.71
N VAL A 392 3.21 -5.63 11.12
CA VAL A 392 4.09 -4.71 11.85
C VAL A 392 3.91 -3.28 11.39
N VAL A 393 3.88 -2.36 12.35
CA VAL A 393 4.17 -0.95 12.13
C VAL A 393 5.40 -0.56 12.94
N LEU A 394 6.48 -0.23 12.24
CA LEU A 394 7.74 0.25 12.80
C LEU A 394 7.97 1.70 12.36
N MET A 395 7.99 2.63 13.32
CA MET A 395 8.18 4.06 13.08
C MET A 395 9.32 4.58 13.95
N THR A 396 10.17 5.42 13.36
CA THR A 396 11.39 5.90 14.00
C THR A 396 11.65 7.37 13.70
N ASN A 397 12.37 8.05 14.60
CA ASN A 397 12.88 9.42 14.41
C ASN A 397 14.30 9.54 14.98
N VAL A 398 15.21 8.66 14.56
CA VAL A 398 16.58 8.62 15.09
C VAL A 398 17.43 9.64 14.33
N LEU A 399 17.76 10.75 14.99
CA LEU A 399 18.55 11.81 14.38
C LEU A 399 19.93 11.29 13.95
N ARG A 400 20.42 11.80 12.82
CA ARG A 400 21.77 11.56 12.26
C ARG A 400 22.09 10.08 11.93
N LYS A 401 21.11 9.17 12.00
CA LYS A 401 21.30 7.73 11.70
C LYS A 401 20.36 7.25 10.58
N ASN A 402 20.94 6.63 9.54
CA ASN A 402 20.15 5.94 8.53
C ASN A 402 19.61 4.62 9.10
N SER A 403 18.39 4.69 9.65
CA SER A 403 17.74 3.57 10.33
C SER A 403 17.22 2.47 9.38
N ALA A 404 17.52 2.54 8.08
CA ALA A 404 17.06 1.54 7.10
C ALA A 404 17.62 0.15 7.39
N SER A 405 18.89 0.07 7.78
CA SER A 405 19.54 -1.17 8.20
C SER A 405 18.93 -1.71 9.48
N ASP A 406 18.65 -0.85 10.46
CA ASP A 406 17.99 -1.24 11.72
C ASP A 406 16.58 -1.81 11.47
N HIS A 407 15.77 -1.19 10.59
CA HIS A 407 14.48 -1.75 10.18
C HIS A 407 14.64 -3.16 9.56
N MET A 408 15.68 -3.37 8.76
CA MET A 408 15.98 -4.67 8.14
C MET A 408 16.45 -5.72 9.16
N TYR A 409 17.29 -5.35 10.13
CA TYR A 409 17.75 -6.25 11.19
C TYR A 409 16.65 -6.59 12.19
N LEU A 410 15.85 -5.59 12.58
CA LEU A 410 14.65 -5.80 13.41
C LEU A 410 13.67 -6.74 12.72
N ALA A 411 13.47 -6.62 11.40
CA ALA A 411 12.62 -7.54 10.66
C ALA A 411 13.05 -9.01 10.79
N SER A 412 14.34 -9.31 10.60
CA SER A 412 14.88 -10.67 10.77
C SER A 412 14.74 -11.18 12.21
N ALA A 413 14.92 -10.30 13.20
CA ALA A 413 14.87 -10.66 14.61
C ALA A 413 13.42 -10.87 15.10
N ILE A 414 12.49 -10.05 14.62
CA ILE A 414 11.04 -10.16 14.85
C ILE A 414 10.51 -11.45 14.22
N ASP A 415 10.83 -11.71 12.96
CA ASP A 415 10.42 -12.91 12.22
C ASP A 415 10.84 -14.19 12.97
N LYS A 416 12.07 -14.21 13.50
CA LYS A 416 12.57 -15.30 14.36
C LYS A 416 11.84 -15.43 15.70
N ILE A 417 11.21 -14.39 16.23
CA ILE A 417 10.39 -14.48 17.45
C ILE A 417 8.98 -15.00 17.12
N VAL A 418 8.34 -14.47 16.07
CA VAL A 418 7.01 -14.95 15.63
C VAL A 418 7.07 -16.44 15.29
N ARG A 419 8.09 -16.88 14.55
CA ARG A 419 8.26 -18.28 14.10
C ARG A 419 8.60 -19.31 15.20
N LYS A 420 8.71 -18.91 16.48
CA LYS A 420 9.17 -19.80 17.57
C LYS A 420 8.05 -20.50 18.34
N GLY A 421 6.82 -20.01 18.24
CA GLY A 421 5.63 -20.59 18.86
C GLY A 421 4.41 -20.03 18.18
#